data_AF-W2NVQ1-F1
#
_entry.id   AF-W2NVQ1-F1
#
_cell.length_a   1.000
_cell.length_b   1.000
_cell.length_c   1.000
_cell.angle_alpha   90.00
_cell.angle_beta   90.00
_cell.angle_gamma   90.00
#
_symmetry.space_group_name_H-M   'P 1'
#
loop_
_entity.id
_entity.type
_entity.pdbx_description
1 polymer ?
#
loop_
_entity_poly.entity_id
_entity_poly.type
_entity_poly.pdbx_seq_one_letter_code
_entity_poly.pdbx_strand_id
1 'polypeptide(L)'
;MWHTGRQSHPSFNAKREVVSASATRLENSITRDANGNRVEFEAARALELNEIAAIVEDYRKCAERAKTAGFDGVEIHGANGYLVDQFLQSSTNKRTDHYGDSFENRYRFLDEIIEAVKTVYPADRIGVRVAPNGVGGGMGSHDNYDMFMYVFKELSVHGLAYLALLDGEFIGVTDKSTSLTVFDAKRVFGGRDRTN
;
A
#
# COMPACT_ATOMS: atom_id res chain seq x y z
N MET A 1 2.00 -1.89 10.06
CA MET A 1 0.84 -0.97 10.08
C MET A 1 0.01 -1.22 8.83
N TRP A 2 -1.31 -1.33 8.97
CA TRP A 2 -2.14 -1.93 7.93
C TRP A 2 -3.54 -1.30 7.87
N HIS A 3 -4.03 -1.06 6.65
CA HIS A 3 -5.40 -0.69 6.34
C HIS A 3 -5.89 -1.54 5.16
N THR A 4 -6.97 -2.31 5.32
CA THR A 4 -7.39 -3.33 4.35
C THR A 4 -8.00 -2.75 3.06
N GLY A 5 -8.58 -1.55 3.15
CA GLY A 5 -9.25 -0.91 2.02
C GLY A 5 -10.40 -1.77 1.51
N ARG A 6 -10.49 -2.00 0.18
CA ARG A 6 -11.58 -2.79 -0.42
C ARG A 6 -11.60 -4.27 -0.05
N GLN A 7 -10.51 -4.80 0.49
CA GLN A 7 -10.44 -6.19 0.98
C GLN A 7 -11.01 -6.27 2.41
N SER A 8 -12.27 -5.88 2.59
CA SER A 8 -12.95 -5.82 3.88
C SER A 8 -14.44 -6.15 3.73
N HIS A 9 -15.17 -6.11 4.85
CA HIS A 9 -16.62 -6.29 4.89
C HIS A 9 -17.23 -5.21 5.81
N PRO A 10 -18.41 -4.63 5.46
CA PRO A 10 -19.08 -3.59 6.25
C PRO A 10 -19.28 -3.95 7.73
N SER A 11 -19.46 -5.23 8.06
CA SER A 11 -19.65 -5.66 9.44
C SER A 11 -18.47 -5.38 10.37
N PHE A 12 -17.28 -5.05 9.85
CA PHE A 12 -16.09 -4.79 10.66
C PHE A 12 -15.99 -3.35 11.18
N ASN A 13 -16.88 -2.45 10.78
CA ASN A 13 -16.86 -1.08 11.28
C ASN A 13 -18.27 -0.51 11.50
N ALA A 14 -18.37 0.44 12.42
CA ALA A 14 -19.65 1.02 12.84
C ALA A 14 -20.36 1.81 11.71
N LYS A 15 -19.60 2.36 10.74
CA LYS A 15 -20.16 3.07 9.59
C LYS A 15 -20.79 2.12 8.56
N ARG A 16 -20.48 0.82 8.64
CA ARG A 16 -20.82 -0.18 7.63
C ARG A 16 -20.36 0.18 6.22
N GLU A 17 -19.13 0.72 6.13
CA GLU A 17 -18.55 1.14 4.86
C GLU A 17 -17.32 0.30 4.50
N VAL A 18 -17.05 0.18 3.21
CA VAL A 18 -15.78 -0.32 2.67
C VAL A 18 -15.24 0.79 1.78
N VAL A 19 -13.95 1.08 1.89
CA VAL A 19 -13.32 2.23 1.21
C VAL A 19 -12.10 1.82 0.42
N SER A 20 -11.77 2.57 -0.62
CA SER A 20 -10.64 2.33 -1.51
C SER A 20 -10.20 3.63 -2.18
N ALA A 21 -9.12 3.57 -2.97
CA ALA A 21 -8.75 4.67 -3.86
C ALA A 21 -9.89 5.04 -4.82
N SER A 22 -10.66 4.05 -5.30
CA SER A 22 -11.79 4.26 -6.22
C SER A 22 -12.92 3.28 -5.96
N ALA A 23 -14.11 3.64 -6.44
CA ALA A 23 -15.31 2.82 -6.33
C ALA A 23 -15.16 1.52 -7.13
N THR A 24 -14.75 0.44 -6.45
CA THR A 24 -14.40 -0.84 -7.06
C THR A 24 -14.77 -1.99 -6.12
N ARG A 25 -15.03 -3.16 -6.69
CA ARG A 25 -15.29 -4.41 -5.97
C ARG A 25 -14.24 -5.44 -6.35
N LEU A 26 -13.84 -6.30 -5.41
CA LEU A 26 -13.03 -7.47 -5.73
C LEU A 26 -13.97 -8.61 -6.16
N GLU A 27 -14.15 -8.73 -7.47
CA GLU A 27 -15.03 -9.74 -8.07
C GLU A 27 -14.47 -11.15 -7.94
N ASN A 28 -15.36 -12.15 -7.99
CA ASN A 28 -15.02 -13.58 -8.02
C ASN A 28 -14.13 -14.04 -6.85
N SER A 29 -14.25 -13.39 -5.70
CA SER A 29 -13.50 -13.71 -4.50
C SER A 29 -14.38 -13.60 -3.26
N ILE A 30 -13.92 -14.18 -2.17
CA ILE A 30 -14.66 -14.30 -0.92
C ILE A 30 -13.85 -13.79 0.26
N THR A 31 -14.56 -13.27 1.25
CA THR A 31 -14.05 -12.89 2.55
C THR A 31 -14.89 -13.52 3.65
N ARG A 32 -14.65 -13.11 4.90
CA ARG A 32 -15.51 -13.41 6.04
C ARG A 32 -16.16 -12.15 6.57
N ASP A 33 -17.42 -12.27 7.00
CA ASP A 33 -18.06 -11.23 7.81
C ASP A 33 -17.62 -11.33 9.29
N ALA A 34 -18.14 -10.44 10.14
CA ALA A 34 -17.84 -10.43 11.58
C ALA A 34 -18.37 -11.64 12.34
N ASN A 35 -19.29 -12.42 11.75
CA ASN A 35 -19.79 -13.68 12.29
C ASN A 35 -18.97 -14.89 11.78
N GLY A 36 -17.98 -14.66 10.91
CA GLY A 36 -17.15 -15.69 10.31
C GLY A 36 -17.76 -16.38 9.09
N ASN A 37 -18.92 -15.94 8.61
CA ASN A 37 -19.57 -16.51 7.43
C ASN A 37 -18.77 -16.18 6.17
N ARG A 38 -18.68 -17.13 5.23
CA ARG A 38 -18.09 -16.87 3.90
C ARG A 38 -19.06 -16.02 3.09
N VAL A 39 -18.62 -14.85 2.68
CA VAL A 39 -19.39 -13.87 1.90
C VAL A 39 -18.54 -13.32 0.77
N GLU A 40 -19.17 -12.75 -0.25
CA GLU A 40 -18.44 -12.02 -1.30
C GLU A 40 -17.90 -10.69 -0.74
N PHE A 41 -16.90 -10.12 -1.39
CA PHE A 41 -16.49 -8.75 -1.07
C PHE A 41 -17.61 -7.76 -1.42
N GLU A 42 -17.73 -6.69 -0.65
CA GLU A 42 -18.65 -5.60 -0.93
C GLU A 42 -18.02 -4.55 -1.83
N ALA A 43 -18.84 -3.75 -2.50
CA ALA A 43 -18.35 -2.63 -3.28
C ALA A 43 -17.74 -1.56 -2.35
N ALA A 44 -16.50 -1.17 -2.63
CA ALA A 44 -15.87 -0.06 -1.92
C ALA A 44 -16.36 1.28 -2.47
N ARG A 45 -16.51 2.28 -1.60
CA ARG A 45 -16.63 3.69 -1.97
C ARG A 45 -15.25 4.29 -2.21
N ALA A 46 -15.14 5.25 -3.13
CA ALA A 46 -13.93 6.05 -3.28
C ALA A 46 -13.77 6.99 -2.06
N LEU A 47 -12.57 7.06 -1.49
CA LEU A 47 -12.27 8.01 -0.42
C LEU A 47 -12.38 9.45 -0.92
N GLU A 48 -12.99 10.32 -0.12
CA GLU A 48 -12.93 11.76 -0.31
C GLU A 48 -11.58 12.31 0.14
N LEU A 49 -11.17 13.48 -0.38
CA LEU A 49 -9.83 14.05 -0.11
C LEU A 49 -9.56 14.25 1.39
N ASN A 50 -10.55 14.71 2.14
CA ASN A 50 -10.43 14.89 3.59
C ASN A 50 -10.32 13.55 4.34
N GLU A 51 -10.88 12.46 3.80
CA GLU A 51 -10.76 11.12 4.38
C GLU A 51 -9.36 10.54 4.15
N ILE A 52 -8.72 10.84 3.01
CA ILE A 52 -7.34 10.46 2.74
C ILE A 52 -6.41 11.08 3.79
N ALA A 53 -6.54 12.39 4.03
CA ALA A 53 -5.76 13.09 5.05
C ALA A 53 -6.01 12.52 6.47
N ALA A 54 -7.26 12.17 6.79
CA ALA A 54 -7.58 11.53 8.06
C ALA A 54 -6.93 10.15 8.23
N ILE A 55 -6.85 9.35 7.15
CA ILE A 55 -6.18 8.05 7.16
C ILE A 55 -4.67 8.22 7.33
N VAL A 56 -4.04 9.20 6.66
CA VAL A 56 -2.62 9.53 6.88
C VAL A 56 -2.35 9.84 8.36
N GLU A 57 -3.22 10.62 9.00
CA GLU A 57 -3.12 10.90 10.43
C GLU A 57 -3.34 9.63 11.29
N ASP A 58 -4.19 8.70 10.88
CA ASP A 58 -4.36 7.43 11.58
C ASP A 58 -3.10 6.55 11.48
N TYR A 59 -2.36 6.58 10.37
CA TYR A 59 -1.04 5.96 10.26
C TYR A 59 -0.05 6.62 11.25
N ARG A 60 -0.01 7.95 11.33
CA ARG A 60 0.83 8.67 12.31
C ARG A 60 0.52 8.26 13.75
N LYS A 61 -0.76 8.27 14.14
CA LYS A 61 -1.22 7.80 15.47
C LYS A 61 -0.91 6.33 15.71
N CYS A 62 -1.00 5.49 14.67
CA CYS A 62 -0.62 4.07 14.78
C CYS A 62 0.87 3.93 15.09
N ALA A 63 1.73 4.74 14.48
CA ALA A 63 3.15 4.79 14.81
C ALA A 63 3.39 5.27 16.27
N GLU A 64 2.65 6.26 16.76
CA GLU A 64 2.76 6.71 18.18
C GLU A 64 2.41 5.59 19.15
N ARG A 65 1.34 4.84 18.84
CA ARG A 65 0.92 3.68 19.63
C ARG A 65 1.98 2.57 19.58
N ALA A 66 2.55 2.29 18.42
CA ALA A 66 3.63 1.32 18.28
C ALA A 66 4.87 1.72 19.10
N LYS A 67 5.24 3.00 19.09
CA LYS A 67 6.34 3.53 19.89
C LYS A 67 6.06 3.41 21.38
N THR A 68 4.86 3.76 21.81
CA THR A 68 4.41 3.61 23.20
C THR A 68 4.41 2.15 23.66
N ALA A 69 4.08 1.22 22.75
CA ALA A 69 4.13 -0.21 23.00
C ALA A 69 5.55 -0.80 23.01
N GLY A 70 6.59 -0.01 22.68
CA GLY A 70 7.98 -0.44 22.73
C GLY A 70 8.51 -1.11 21.46
N PHE A 71 7.85 -0.95 20.31
CA PHE A 71 8.40 -1.43 19.04
C PHE A 71 9.64 -0.60 18.61
N ASP A 72 10.69 -1.27 18.14
CA ASP A 72 11.91 -0.61 17.64
C ASP A 72 11.69 0.23 16.37
N GLY A 73 10.64 -0.08 15.61
CA GLY A 73 10.30 0.54 14.35
C GLY A 73 8.96 0.05 13.84
N VAL A 74 8.57 0.51 12.66
CA VAL A 74 7.29 0.17 12.02
C VAL A 74 7.47 -0.16 10.56
N GLU A 75 6.65 -1.07 10.04
CA GLU A 75 6.53 -1.35 8.61
C GLU A 75 5.20 -0.83 8.08
N ILE A 76 5.22 -0.04 7.00
CA ILE A 76 4.04 0.38 6.25
C ILE A 76 3.70 -0.72 5.24
N HIS A 77 2.50 -1.30 5.36
CA HIS A 77 2.04 -2.34 4.45
C HIS A 77 1.42 -1.71 3.18
N GLY A 78 2.21 -1.67 2.09
CA GLY A 78 1.81 -1.20 0.75
C GLY A 78 1.81 -2.32 -0.30
N ALA A 79 1.28 -3.48 0.06
CA ALA A 79 1.36 -4.70 -0.75
C ALA A 79 0.06 -5.50 -0.70
N ASN A 80 -0.01 -6.56 -1.50
CA ASN A 80 -1.06 -7.59 -1.48
C ASN A 80 -2.48 -7.06 -1.70
N GLY A 81 -2.59 -5.94 -2.42
CA GLY A 81 -3.85 -5.32 -2.79
C GLY A 81 -4.59 -4.61 -1.66
N TYR A 82 -3.92 -4.26 -0.56
CA TYR A 82 -4.52 -3.46 0.52
C TYR A 82 -4.50 -1.97 0.21
N LEU A 83 -5.01 -1.10 1.09
CA LEU A 83 -5.37 0.27 0.73
C LEU A 83 -4.25 1.04 0.03
N VAL A 84 -3.02 1.01 0.57
CA VAL A 84 -1.88 1.70 -0.05
C VAL A 84 -1.59 1.14 -1.46
N ASP A 85 -1.60 -0.18 -1.63
CA ASP A 85 -1.41 -0.84 -2.93
C ASP A 85 -2.56 -0.51 -3.91
N GLN A 86 -3.79 -0.34 -3.38
CA GLN A 86 -4.97 0.09 -4.15
C GLN A 86 -4.81 1.51 -4.72
N PHE A 87 -4.03 2.38 -4.06
CA PHE A 87 -3.65 3.69 -4.59
C PHE A 87 -2.52 3.59 -5.62
N LEU A 88 -1.51 2.73 -5.38
CA LEU A 88 -0.35 2.62 -6.26
C LEU A 88 -0.71 2.11 -7.66
N GLN A 89 -1.59 1.11 -7.75
CA GLN A 89 -1.82 0.38 -9.00
C GLN A 89 -2.97 0.95 -9.83
N SER A 90 -2.75 1.10 -11.13
CA SER A 90 -3.77 1.58 -12.07
C SER A 90 -4.94 0.60 -12.25
N SER A 91 -4.77 -0.67 -11.86
CA SER A 91 -5.85 -1.67 -11.84
C SER A 91 -7.00 -1.28 -10.90
N THR A 92 -6.71 -0.54 -9.83
CA THR A 92 -7.68 -0.16 -8.80
C THR A 92 -7.84 1.32 -8.59
N ASN A 93 -6.79 2.11 -8.83
CA ASN A 93 -6.86 3.56 -8.75
C ASN A 93 -7.33 4.14 -10.08
N LYS A 94 -8.58 4.61 -10.10
CA LYS A 94 -9.25 5.28 -11.21
C LYS A 94 -9.53 6.75 -10.92
N ARG A 95 -8.86 7.33 -9.92
CA ARG A 95 -9.02 8.74 -9.55
C ARG A 95 -8.48 9.65 -10.63
N THR A 96 -9.08 10.83 -10.75
CA THR A 96 -8.68 11.90 -11.67
C THR A 96 -8.21 13.16 -10.93
N ASP A 97 -8.02 13.06 -9.62
CA ASP A 97 -7.46 14.12 -8.78
C ASP A 97 -5.96 13.88 -8.54
N HIS A 98 -5.37 14.63 -7.62
CA HIS A 98 -3.94 14.57 -7.30
C HIS A 98 -3.49 13.27 -6.60
N TYR A 99 -4.40 12.30 -6.42
CA TYR A 99 -4.08 10.95 -5.95
C TYR A 99 -4.23 9.87 -7.04
N GLY A 100 -4.47 10.23 -8.30
CA GLY A 100 -4.58 9.27 -9.40
C GLY A 100 -3.97 9.73 -10.72
N ASP A 101 -4.20 8.92 -11.77
CA ASP A 101 -3.69 9.10 -13.13
C ASP A 101 -2.17 8.87 -13.27
N SER A 102 -1.35 9.83 -12.81
CA SER A 102 0.12 9.78 -12.93
C SER A 102 0.80 8.91 -11.85
N PHE A 103 2.03 8.44 -12.11
CA PHE A 103 2.79 7.67 -11.11
C PHE A 103 3.06 8.48 -9.83
N GLU A 104 3.39 9.76 -9.97
CA GLU A 104 3.58 10.68 -8.84
C GLU A 104 2.31 10.77 -7.97
N ASN A 105 1.16 10.99 -8.60
CA ASN A 105 -0.11 11.11 -7.88
C ASN A 105 -0.52 9.80 -7.21
N ARG A 106 -0.32 8.65 -7.87
CA ARG A 106 -0.61 7.34 -7.27
C ARG A 106 0.34 7.01 -6.10
N TYR A 107 1.59 7.46 -6.18
CA TYR A 107 2.57 7.33 -5.09
C TYR A 107 2.28 8.28 -3.91
N ARG A 108 1.68 9.44 -4.17
CA ARG A 108 1.44 10.52 -3.18
C ARG A 108 0.85 10.04 -1.86
N PHE A 109 -0.10 9.10 -1.88
CA PHE A 109 -0.68 8.57 -0.66
C PHE A 109 0.33 7.81 0.22
N LEU A 110 1.22 7.02 -0.39
CA LEU A 110 2.30 6.34 0.32
C LEU A 110 3.32 7.35 0.85
N ASP A 111 3.67 8.35 0.04
CA ASP A 111 4.59 9.43 0.40
C ASP A 111 4.11 10.19 1.66
N GLU A 112 2.86 10.64 1.66
CA GLU A 112 2.23 11.34 2.78
C GLU A 112 2.21 10.50 4.05
N ILE A 113 1.96 9.18 3.93
CA ILE A 113 2.05 8.25 5.07
C ILE A 113 3.49 8.18 5.61
N ILE A 114 4.50 8.07 4.74
CA ILE A 114 5.91 8.00 5.16
C ILE A 114 6.30 9.28 5.89
N GLU A 115 6.00 10.43 5.32
CA GLU A 115 6.31 11.74 5.92
C GLU A 115 5.58 11.94 7.26
N ALA A 116 4.32 11.52 7.36
CA ALA A 116 3.61 11.54 8.64
C ALA A 116 4.28 10.63 9.68
N VAL A 117 4.63 9.38 9.33
CA VAL A 117 5.28 8.44 10.25
C VAL A 117 6.69 8.89 10.66
N LYS A 118 7.42 9.61 9.79
CA LYS A 118 8.72 10.23 10.09
C LYS A 118 8.66 11.25 11.23
N THR A 119 7.49 11.84 11.51
CA THR A 119 7.32 12.73 12.67
C THR A 119 7.38 11.98 14.01
N VAL A 120 7.26 10.64 14.00
CA VAL A 120 7.22 9.77 15.19
C VAL A 120 8.46 8.90 15.31
N TYR A 121 8.89 8.28 14.20
CA TYR A 121 10.10 7.46 14.12
C TYR A 121 11.13 8.11 13.20
N PRO A 122 12.44 8.04 13.52
CA PRO A 122 13.45 8.38 12.52
C PRO A 122 13.31 7.44 11.32
N ALA A 123 13.65 7.94 10.13
CA ALA A 123 13.43 7.22 8.87
C ALA A 123 14.08 5.82 8.86
N ASP A 124 15.20 5.68 9.58
CA ASP A 124 15.93 4.42 9.72
C ASP A 124 15.27 3.36 10.58
N ARG A 125 14.09 3.65 11.12
CA ARG A 125 13.20 2.71 11.82
C ARG A 125 11.88 2.49 11.09
N ILE A 126 11.76 2.99 9.86
CA ILE A 126 10.57 2.84 9.02
C ILE A 126 10.90 1.90 7.86
N GLY A 127 10.18 0.79 7.77
CA GLY A 127 10.18 -0.11 6.61
C GLY A 127 8.96 0.11 5.73
N VAL A 128 9.08 -0.21 4.45
CA VAL A 128 7.94 -0.24 3.51
C VAL A 128 7.91 -1.60 2.83
N ARG A 129 6.72 -2.23 2.78
CA ARG A 129 6.51 -3.51 2.10
C ARG A 129 5.65 -3.34 0.86
N VAL A 130 6.10 -3.89 -0.27
CA VAL A 130 5.43 -3.80 -1.59
C VAL A 130 5.41 -5.17 -2.30
N ALA A 131 4.44 -5.37 -3.19
CA ALA A 131 4.27 -6.60 -3.97
C ALA A 131 4.05 -6.27 -5.47
N PRO A 132 5.10 -5.88 -6.21
CA PRO A 132 4.96 -5.42 -7.59
C PRO A 132 4.35 -6.44 -8.54
N ASN A 133 4.65 -7.71 -8.29
CA ASN A 133 4.23 -8.83 -9.13
C ASN A 133 2.93 -9.46 -8.64
N GLY A 134 2.47 -9.15 -7.43
CA GLY A 134 1.39 -9.87 -6.78
C GLY A 134 0.03 -9.66 -7.46
N VAL A 135 -0.76 -10.73 -7.56
CA VAL A 135 -2.17 -10.67 -8.04
C VAL A 135 -3.20 -10.56 -6.92
N GLY A 136 -2.76 -10.68 -5.66
CA GLY A 136 -3.62 -10.66 -4.48
C GLY A 136 -4.48 -9.40 -4.43
N GLY A 137 -5.75 -9.53 -4.07
CA GLY A 137 -6.68 -8.39 -4.04
C GLY A 137 -7.07 -7.85 -5.42
N GLY A 138 -6.86 -8.62 -6.50
CA GLY A 138 -7.14 -8.21 -7.88
C GLY A 138 -6.13 -7.20 -8.42
N MET A 139 -4.88 -7.30 -7.96
CA MET A 139 -3.75 -6.48 -8.40
C MET A 139 -3.17 -6.95 -9.74
N GLY A 140 -2.32 -6.12 -10.32
CA GLY A 140 -1.69 -6.34 -11.63
C GLY A 140 -2.28 -5.45 -12.73
N SER A 141 -1.41 -4.66 -13.36
CA SER A 141 -1.69 -3.82 -14.53
C SER A 141 -0.50 -3.79 -15.49
N HIS A 142 -0.70 -3.31 -16.71
CA HIS A 142 0.35 -3.25 -17.73
C HIS A 142 1.51 -2.32 -17.36
N ASP A 143 1.25 -1.30 -16.55
CA ASP A 143 2.22 -0.31 -16.10
C ASP A 143 2.89 -0.66 -14.76
N ASN A 144 2.65 -1.86 -14.19
CA ASN A 144 3.19 -2.22 -12.86
C ASN A 144 4.72 -2.20 -12.81
N TYR A 145 5.41 -2.69 -13.85
CA TYR A 145 6.88 -2.64 -13.89
C TYR A 145 7.38 -1.20 -13.70
N ASP A 146 6.88 -0.27 -14.51
CA ASP A 146 7.30 1.13 -14.47
C ASP A 146 6.84 1.84 -13.19
N MET A 147 5.61 1.58 -12.74
CA MET A 147 5.06 2.13 -11.50
C MET A 147 5.92 1.74 -10.30
N PHE A 148 6.30 0.47 -10.17
CA PHE A 148 7.09 0.04 -9.03
C PHE A 148 8.57 0.39 -9.15
N MET A 149 9.13 0.50 -10.36
CA MET A 149 10.43 1.13 -10.57
C MET A 149 10.43 2.59 -10.09
N TYR A 150 9.35 3.33 -10.37
CA TYR A 150 9.15 4.67 -9.84
C TYR A 150 9.05 4.67 -8.30
N VAL A 151 8.23 3.80 -7.71
CA VAL A 151 8.13 3.65 -6.24
C VAL A 151 9.48 3.37 -5.61
N PHE A 152 10.28 2.44 -6.14
CA PHE A 152 11.60 2.13 -5.58
C PHE A 152 12.55 3.33 -5.62
N LYS A 153 12.51 4.11 -6.70
CA LYS A 153 13.30 5.33 -6.84
C LYS A 153 12.88 6.38 -5.81
N GLU A 154 11.59 6.65 -5.66
CA GLU A 154 11.11 7.63 -4.69
C GLU A 154 11.38 7.17 -3.25
N LEU A 155 11.15 5.89 -2.94
CA LEU A 155 11.47 5.34 -1.61
C LEU A 155 12.96 5.45 -1.25
N SER A 156 13.87 5.49 -2.25
CA SER A 156 15.32 5.59 -2.02
C SER A 156 15.73 6.88 -1.29
N VAL A 157 14.99 7.98 -1.50
CA VAL A 157 15.38 9.30 -0.97
C VAL A 157 14.97 9.51 0.49
N HIS A 158 14.09 8.66 1.05
CA HIS A 158 13.59 8.83 2.41
C HIS A 158 14.57 8.35 3.49
N GLY A 159 15.61 7.57 3.15
CA GLY A 159 16.54 7.02 4.13
C GLY A 159 15.95 5.90 5.00
N LEU A 160 15.01 5.13 4.44
CA LEU A 160 14.26 4.08 5.14
C LEU A 160 15.16 3.01 5.80
N ALA A 161 14.60 2.29 6.77
CA ALA A 161 15.24 1.12 7.38
C ALA A 161 15.47 0.01 6.36
N TYR A 162 14.43 -0.30 5.57
CA TYR A 162 14.44 -1.31 4.54
C TYR A 162 13.25 -1.16 3.58
N LEU A 163 13.39 -1.76 2.39
CA LEU A 163 12.31 -2.05 1.46
C LEU A 163 12.10 -3.56 1.45
N ALA A 164 10.92 -4.03 1.86
CA ALA A 164 10.54 -5.43 1.79
C ALA A 164 9.81 -5.72 0.48
N LEU A 165 10.43 -6.53 -0.37
CA LEU A 165 9.89 -6.91 -1.66
C LEU A 165 9.26 -8.30 -1.59
N LEU A 166 8.00 -8.42 -1.99
CA LEU A 166 7.37 -9.72 -2.24
C LEU A 166 7.46 -10.05 -3.73
N ASP A 167 8.13 -11.15 -4.04
CA ASP A 167 8.39 -11.63 -5.41
C ASP A 167 7.14 -12.19 -6.11
N GLY A 168 6.13 -12.62 -5.35
CA GLY A 168 4.82 -13.06 -5.83
C GLY A 168 4.61 -14.58 -5.80
N GLU A 169 5.60 -15.39 -5.40
CA GLU A 169 5.49 -16.86 -5.47
C GLU A 169 4.33 -17.45 -4.66
N PHE A 170 3.97 -16.84 -3.53
CA PHE A 170 2.93 -17.35 -2.64
C PHE A 170 1.49 -16.98 -3.04
N ILE A 171 1.30 -15.84 -3.70
CA ILE A 171 -0.03 -15.28 -3.99
C ILE A 171 -0.34 -15.34 -5.49
N GLY A 172 0.69 -15.56 -6.32
CA GLY A 172 0.62 -15.54 -7.78
C GLY A 172 1.26 -14.28 -8.36
N VAL A 173 1.77 -14.43 -9.58
CA VAL A 173 2.46 -13.39 -10.34
C VAL A 173 1.56 -12.92 -11.48
N THR A 174 1.42 -11.61 -11.66
CA THR A 174 0.66 -11.01 -12.76
C THR A 174 1.34 -11.31 -14.10
N ASP A 175 0.54 -11.64 -15.11
CA ASP A 175 0.98 -11.85 -16.50
C ASP A 175 0.88 -10.58 -17.35
N LYS A 176 0.36 -9.48 -16.79
CA LYS A 176 0.09 -8.22 -17.51
C LYS A 176 1.32 -7.36 -17.77
N SER A 177 2.41 -7.57 -17.04
CA SER A 177 3.64 -6.78 -17.13
C SER A 177 4.86 -7.66 -16.93
N THR A 178 6.04 -7.17 -17.31
CA THR A 178 7.31 -7.81 -16.97
C THR A 178 7.44 -7.96 -15.45
N SER A 179 7.82 -9.15 -14.99
CA SER A 179 8.07 -9.40 -13.58
C SER A 179 9.26 -8.60 -13.08
N LEU A 180 9.07 -7.90 -11.96
CA LEU A 180 10.13 -7.20 -11.25
C LEU A 180 10.94 -8.19 -10.41
N THR A 181 12.26 -8.04 -10.45
CA THR A 181 13.19 -8.81 -9.62
C THR A 181 13.75 -7.96 -8.49
N VAL A 182 14.37 -8.63 -7.50
CA VAL A 182 15.14 -7.93 -6.46
C VAL A 182 16.32 -7.13 -7.04
N PHE A 183 16.86 -7.53 -8.19
CA PHE A 183 17.95 -6.81 -8.86
C PHE A 183 17.48 -5.50 -9.47
N ASP A 184 16.26 -5.47 -10.04
CA ASP A 184 15.63 -4.24 -10.52
C ASP A 184 15.45 -3.23 -9.38
N ALA A 185 14.93 -3.69 -8.24
CA ALA A 185 14.78 -2.86 -7.04
C ALA A 185 16.13 -2.36 -6.52
N LYS A 186 17.15 -3.23 -6.43
CA LYS A 186 18.49 -2.87 -5.97
C LYS A 186 19.14 -1.77 -6.82
N ARG A 187 18.90 -1.77 -8.14
CA ARG A 187 19.46 -0.78 -9.07
C ARG A 187 19.03 0.65 -8.76
N VAL A 188 17.80 0.86 -8.30
CA VAL A 188 17.24 2.22 -8.10
C VAL A 188 17.00 2.59 -6.64
N PHE A 189 16.77 1.61 -5.76
CA PHE A 189 16.61 1.88 -4.34
C PHE A 189 17.97 2.15 -3.67
N GLY A 190 19.05 1.50 -4.12
CA GLY A 190 20.43 1.72 -3.67
C GLY A 190 20.74 1.32 -2.23
N GLY A 191 19.76 1.33 -1.33
CA GLY A 191 19.95 1.19 0.11
C GLY A 191 20.81 2.32 0.69
N ARG A 192 21.01 2.33 2.01
CA ARG A 192 22.07 3.14 2.59
C ARG A 192 23.41 2.47 2.33
N ASP A 193 24.25 3.09 1.51
CA ASP A 193 25.68 2.77 1.49
C ASP A 193 26.21 3.05 2.90
N ARG A 194 26.57 1.99 3.65
CA ARG A 194 27.15 2.13 4.99
C ARG A 194 28.63 2.54 4.96
N THR A 195 29.06 3.20 3.88
CA THR A 195 30.41 3.73 3.69
C THR A 195 30.36 5.25 3.68
N ASN A 196 30.14 5.84 4.85
CA ASN A 196 30.66 7.14 5.29
C ASN A 196 30.33 7.34 6.77
#